data_AF-A0A2N2LHQ2-F1
#
_entry.id   AF-A0A2N2LHQ2-F1
#
_cell.length_a   1.000
_cell.length_b   1.000
_cell.length_c   1.000
_cell.angle_alpha   90.00
_cell.angle_beta   90.00
_cell.angle_gamma   90.00
#
_symmetry.space_group_name_H-M   'P 1'
#
loop_
_entity.id
_entity.type
_entity.pdbx_description
1 polymer ?
#
loop_
_entity_poly.entity_id
_entity_poly.type
_entity_poly.pdbx_seq_one_letter_code
_entity_poly.pdbx_strand_id
1 'polypeptide(L)'
;MSLELMKGNEAVAEAAVRAGVVSYFGYPITPQTELLEYMSHRMPELGRAFVQAESELGAINMVYGAACTGYRTMTSSSSPGVSLMLEGVSYIAGTELPMVIV
;
A
#
# COMPACT_ATOMS: atom_id res chain seq x y z
N MET A 1 -11.77 12.06 21.35
CA MET A 1 -10.82 11.05 20.83
C MET A 1 -9.92 10.67 21.99
N SER A 2 -9.86 9.40 22.38
CA SER A 2 -8.89 8.92 23.37
C SER A 2 -7.49 8.89 22.76
N LEU A 3 -6.45 9.17 23.56
CA LEU A 3 -5.07 8.97 23.15
C LEU A 3 -4.76 7.47 23.20
N GLU A 4 -4.21 6.94 22.12
CA GLU A 4 -3.85 5.52 21.97
C GLU A 4 -2.38 5.42 21.60
N LEU A 5 -1.67 4.49 22.25
CA LEU A 5 -0.29 4.18 21.91
C LEU A 5 -0.30 3.17 20.76
N MET A 6 0.18 3.57 19.58
CA MET A 6 0.20 2.74 18.38
C MET A 6 1.64 2.52 17.88
N LYS A 7 1.89 1.39 17.22
CA LYS A 7 3.13 1.21 16.46
C LYS A 7 3.12 2.15 15.24
N GLY A 8 4.31 2.53 14.76
CA GLY A 8 4.44 3.41 13.59
C GLY A 8 3.77 2.84 12.33
N ASN A 9 3.98 1.56 12.05
CA ASN A 9 3.37 0.85 10.91
C ASN A 9 1.84 0.87 10.96
N GLU A 10 1.26 0.56 12.14
CA GLU A 10 -0.18 0.54 12.37
C GLU A 10 -0.77 1.97 12.26
N ALA A 11 -0.05 2.97 12.77
CA ALA A 11 -0.47 4.37 12.68
C ALA A 11 -0.52 4.87 11.23
N VAL A 12 0.45 4.51 10.39
CA VAL A 12 0.45 4.86 8.96
C VAL A 12 -0.68 4.13 8.24
N ALA A 13 -0.88 2.84 8.52
CA ALA A 13 -1.96 2.05 7.93
C ALA A 13 -3.34 2.64 8.25
N GLU A 14 -3.61 2.92 9.53
CA GLU A 14 -4.87 3.52 9.97
C GLU A 14 -5.06 4.94 9.43
N ALA A 15 -3.98 5.72 9.30
CA ALA A 15 -4.04 7.03 8.63
C ALA A 15 -4.46 6.90 7.16
N ALA A 16 -3.93 5.91 6.43
CA ALA A 16 -4.32 5.66 5.04
C ALA A 16 -5.77 5.18 4.92
N VAL A 17 -6.22 4.30 5.82
CA VAL A 17 -7.62 3.85 5.94
C VAL A 17 -8.55 5.04 6.11
N ARG A 18 -8.24 5.94 7.05
CA ARG A 18 -9.00 7.17 7.33
C ARG A 18 -8.95 8.18 6.19
N ALA A 19 -7.84 8.23 5.45
CA ALA A 19 -7.70 9.05 4.23
C ALA A 19 -8.50 8.52 3.03
N GLY A 20 -9.18 7.37 3.18
CA GLY A 20 -10.07 6.81 2.16
C GLY A 20 -9.35 6.00 1.10
N VAL A 21 -8.19 5.37 1.40
CA VAL A 21 -7.59 4.39 0.49
C VAL A 21 -8.56 3.23 0.26
N VAL A 22 -8.75 2.81 -0.99
CA VAL A 22 -9.73 1.76 -1.35
C VAL A 22 -9.07 0.45 -1.80
N SER A 23 -7.77 0.48 -2.06
CA SER A 23 -6.99 -0.73 -2.36
C SER A 23 -5.59 -0.68 -1.77
N TYR A 24 -5.13 -1.83 -1.27
CA TYR A 24 -3.77 -2.06 -0.81
C TYR A 24 -3.23 -3.33 -1.45
N PHE A 25 -2.04 -3.22 -2.04
CA PHE A 25 -1.32 -4.35 -2.61
C PHE A 25 0.09 -4.35 -2.02
N GLY A 26 0.61 -5.49 -1.56
CA GLY A 26 1.93 -5.53 -0.95
C GLY A 26 2.51 -6.93 -0.84
N TYR A 27 3.82 -6.99 -0.59
CA TYR A 27 4.57 -8.21 -0.36
C TYR A 27 5.27 -8.11 1.00
N PRO A 28 5.26 -9.16 1.85
CA PRO A 28 5.82 -9.08 3.19
C PRO A 28 7.35 -8.91 3.17
N ILE A 29 7.83 -7.82 3.77
CA ILE A 29 9.25 -7.56 3.99
C ILE A 29 9.48 -6.83 5.32
N THR A 30 10.45 -7.30 6.11
CA THR A 30 10.81 -6.64 7.38
C THR A 30 11.50 -5.29 7.11
N PRO A 31 11.16 -4.21 7.85
CA PRO A 31 10.23 -4.09 8.99
C PRO A 31 8.81 -3.65 8.64
N GLN A 32 8.44 -3.62 7.36
CA GLN A 32 7.16 -3.12 6.87
C GLN A 32 6.00 -4.09 7.11
N THR A 33 6.25 -5.39 7.31
CA THR A 33 5.23 -6.45 7.39
C THR A 33 4.02 -6.14 8.28
N GLU A 34 4.19 -5.47 9.41
CA GLU A 34 3.09 -5.14 10.32
C GLU A 34 2.05 -4.21 9.66
N LEU A 35 2.46 -3.35 8.73
CA LEU A 35 1.56 -2.50 7.95
C LEU A 35 0.68 -3.37 7.02
N LEU A 36 1.29 -4.34 6.33
CA LEU A 36 0.57 -5.29 5.49
C LEU A 36 -0.42 -6.12 6.32
N GLU A 37 0.01 -6.61 7.49
CA GLU A 37 -0.85 -7.37 8.40
C GLU A 37 -2.04 -6.52 8.86
N TYR A 38 -1.81 -5.27 9.28
CA TYR A 38 -2.89 -4.36 9.65
C TYR A 38 -3.89 -4.14 8.49
N MET A 39 -3.39 -3.90 7.27
CA MET A 39 -4.25 -3.71 6.10
C MET A 39 -5.02 -4.97 5.71
N SER A 40 -4.48 -6.16 5.97
CA SER A 40 -5.14 -7.45 5.71
C SER A 40 -6.43 -7.62 6.50
N HIS A 41 -6.52 -7.00 7.68
CA HIS A 41 -7.72 -6.98 8.51
C HIS A 41 -8.64 -5.81 8.13
N ARG A 42 -8.09 -4.59 8.02
CA ARG A 42 -8.91 -3.38 7.83
C ARG A 42 -9.57 -3.26 6.47
N MET A 43 -8.90 -3.72 5.40
CA MET A 43 -9.47 -3.58 4.06
C MET A 43 -10.73 -4.45 3.88
N PRO A 44 -10.73 -5.77 4.21
CA PRO A 44 -11.95 -6.59 4.13
C PRO A 44 -13.09 -6.11 5.04
N GLU A 45 -12.78 -5.64 6.26
CA GLU A 45 -13.78 -5.06 7.17
C GLU A 45 -14.56 -3.89 6.54
N LEU A 46 -13.91 -3.16 5.64
CA LEU A 46 -14.48 -2.02 4.93
C LEU A 46 -14.98 -2.37 3.52
N GLY A 47 -14.93 -3.65 3.12
CA GLY A 47 -15.26 -4.09 1.75
C GLY A 47 -14.30 -3.56 0.69
N ARG A 48 -13.05 -3.25 1.06
CA ARG A 48 -12.01 -2.69 0.20
C ARG A 48 -11.03 -3.76 -0.26
N ALA A 49 -10.32 -3.51 -1.36
CA ALA A 49 -9.43 -4.49 -1.95
C ALA A 49 -8.13 -4.64 -1.15
N PHE A 50 -7.74 -5.88 -0.86
CA PHE A 50 -6.45 -6.25 -0.33
C PHE A 50 -5.90 -7.44 -1.11
N VAL A 51 -4.66 -7.34 -1.56
CA VAL A 51 -3.94 -8.48 -2.16
C VAL A 51 -2.54 -8.54 -1.59
N GLN A 52 -2.21 -9.69 -1.00
CA GLN A 52 -0.82 -10.07 -0.81
C GLN A 52 -0.27 -10.53 -2.16
N ALA A 53 0.54 -9.69 -2.80
CA ALA A 53 1.16 -9.98 -4.08
C ALA A 53 2.21 -11.09 -3.95
N GLU A 54 2.66 -11.61 -5.09
CA GLU A 54 3.75 -12.58 -5.18
C GLU A 54 5.14 -11.96 -5.05
N SER A 55 5.26 -10.66 -5.33
CA SER A 55 6.48 -9.86 -5.21
C SER A 55 6.16 -8.36 -5.21
N GLU A 56 7.15 -7.53 -4.90
CA GLU A 56 7.04 -6.07 -5.02
C GLU A 56 6.78 -5.60 -6.45
N LEU A 57 7.28 -6.34 -7.45
CA LEU A 57 7.00 -6.07 -8.86
C LEU A 57 5.51 -6.27 -9.19
N GLY A 58 4.92 -7.34 -8.65
CA GLY A 58 3.47 -7.58 -8.76
C GLY A 58 2.68 -6.48 -8.05
N ALA A 59 3.08 -6.16 -6.81
CA ALA A 59 2.42 -5.13 -6.00
C ALA A 59 2.37 -3.77 -6.72
N ILE A 60 3.50 -3.24 -7.18
CA ILE A 60 3.53 -1.91 -7.81
C ILE A 60 2.70 -1.83 -9.09
N ASN A 61 2.67 -2.90 -9.88
CA ASN A 61 1.87 -2.95 -11.11
C ASN A 61 0.37 -3.08 -10.82
N MET A 62 -0.02 -3.75 -9.74
CA MET A 62 -1.41 -3.72 -9.25
C MET A 62 -1.80 -2.31 -8.77
N VAL A 63 -0.93 -1.61 -8.05
CA VAL A 63 -1.16 -0.22 -7.64
C VAL A 63 -1.31 0.67 -8.88
N TYR A 64 -0.45 0.52 -9.89
CA TYR A 64 -0.56 1.26 -11.16
C TYR A 64 -1.93 1.03 -11.84
N GLY A 65 -2.33 -0.23 -11.99
CA GLY A 65 -3.64 -0.58 -12.56
C GLY A 65 -4.82 0.01 -11.78
N ALA A 66 -4.76 -0.02 -10.44
CA ALA A 66 -5.80 0.58 -9.61
C ALA A 66 -5.82 2.12 -9.74
N ALA A 67 -4.67 2.78 -9.80
CA ALA A 67 -4.59 4.23 -9.97
C ALA A 67 -5.21 4.68 -11.31
N CYS A 68 -5.04 3.90 -12.39
CA CYS A 68 -5.69 4.15 -13.69
C CYS A 68 -7.22 4.21 -13.61
N THR A 69 -7.84 3.60 -12.59
CA THR A 69 -9.31 3.60 -12.42
C THR A 69 -9.85 4.81 -11.64
N GLY A 70 -8.98 5.74 -11.23
CA GLY A 70 -9.36 6.96 -10.50
C GLY A 70 -9.52 6.76 -8.98
N TYR A 71 -9.14 5.60 -8.46
CA TYR A 71 -9.25 5.26 -7.05
C TYR A 71 -7.94 5.49 -6.28
N ARG A 72 -8.06 5.87 -4.99
CA ARG A 72 -6.91 6.00 -4.09
C ARG A 72 -6.36 4.62 -3.75
N THR A 73 -5.10 4.40 -4.08
CA THR A 73 -4.41 3.13 -3.90
C THR A 73 -3.03 3.35 -3.29
N MET A 74 -2.50 2.31 -2.62
CA MET A 74 -1.19 2.36 -2.02
C MET A 74 -0.51 0.99 -2.00
N THR A 75 0.81 1.01 -1.78
CA THR A 75 1.62 -0.14 -1.37
C THR A 75 2.55 0.29 -0.23
N SER A 76 3.21 -0.67 0.39
CA SER A 76 4.39 -0.39 1.21
C SER A 76 5.47 -1.46 1.04
N SER A 77 6.73 -1.10 1.23
CA SER A 77 7.88 -2.00 1.10
C SER A 77 9.10 -1.51 1.88
N SER A 78 10.25 -2.13 1.69
CA SER A 78 11.53 -1.75 2.31
C SER A 78 12.69 -2.10 1.39
N SER A 79 13.71 -1.22 1.35
CA SER A 79 15.04 -1.44 0.77
C SER A 79 15.09 -2.30 -0.53
N PRO A 80 15.32 -3.64 -0.51
CA PRO A 80 15.34 -4.42 -1.77
C PRO A 80 14.02 -4.35 -2.54
N GLY A 81 12.90 -4.37 -1.82
CA GLY A 81 11.58 -4.34 -2.42
C GLY A 81 11.30 -3.02 -3.15
N VAL A 82 11.74 -1.89 -2.58
CA VAL A 82 11.65 -0.59 -3.27
C VAL A 82 12.46 -0.59 -4.55
N SER A 83 13.65 -1.22 -4.55
CA SER A 83 14.48 -1.33 -5.75
C SER A 83 13.78 -2.11 -6.87
N LEU A 84 13.02 -3.17 -6.52
CA LEU A 84 12.21 -3.93 -7.47
C LEU A 84 11.02 -3.13 -8.03
N MET A 85 10.51 -2.16 -7.28
CA MET A 85 9.37 -1.33 -7.72
C MET A 85 9.76 -0.22 -8.71
N LEU A 86 11.05 0.12 -8.84
CA LEU A 86 11.50 1.36 -9.51
C LEU A 86 11.07 1.45 -10.99
N GLU A 87 10.96 0.34 -11.71
CA GLU A 87 10.41 0.34 -13.07
C GLU A 87 8.96 0.83 -13.06
N GLY A 88 8.11 0.24 -12.20
CA GLY A 88 6.72 0.66 -12.04
C GLY A 88 6.59 2.12 -11.59
N VAL A 89 7.42 2.56 -10.64
CA VAL A 89 7.44 3.96 -10.18
C VAL A 89 7.73 4.93 -11.33
N SER A 90 8.68 4.58 -12.22
CA SER A 90 8.97 5.38 -13.41
C SER A 90 7.76 5.50 -14.34
N TYR A 91 7.05 4.40 -14.60
CA TYR A 91 5.82 4.41 -15.40
C TYR A 91 4.70 5.23 -14.75
N ILE A 92 4.49 5.08 -13.44
CA ILE A 92 3.49 5.83 -12.67
C ILE A 92 3.77 7.33 -12.74
N ALA A 93 5.03 7.74 -12.57
CA ALA A 93 5.44 9.14 -12.69
C ALA A 93 5.21 9.67 -14.11
N GLY A 94 5.60 8.90 -15.13
CA GLY A 94 5.42 9.29 -16.55
C GLY A 94 3.96 9.36 -17.01
N THR A 95 3.04 8.74 -16.28
CA THR A 95 1.60 8.77 -16.55
C THR A 95 0.82 9.69 -15.60
N GLU A 96 1.52 10.38 -14.69
CA GLU A 96 0.98 11.34 -13.73
C GLU A 96 -0.14 10.76 -12.84
N LEU A 97 -0.05 9.47 -12.51
CA LEU A 97 -1.06 8.80 -11.70
C LEU A 97 -0.80 8.96 -10.19
N PRO A 98 -1.79 9.41 -9.40
CA PRO A 98 -1.61 9.62 -7.97
C PRO A 98 -1.67 8.30 -7.19
N MET A 99 -0.66 8.03 -6.37
CA MET A 99 -0.64 6.93 -5.41
C MET A 99 0.35 7.19 -4.26
N VAL A 100 0.32 6.33 -3.24
CA VAL A 100 1.24 6.39 -2.09
C VAL A 100 2.06 5.12 -2.00
N ILE A 101 3.38 5.28 -1.83
CA ILE A 101 4.32 4.20 -1.53
C ILE A 101 4.96 4.55 -0.20
N VAL A 102 4.84 3.64 0.77
CA VAL A 102 5.46 3.75 2.10
C VAL A 102 6.67 2.85 2.21
#